data_AF-A0A3R6S5X3-F1
#
_entry.id   AF-A0A3R6S5X3-F1
#
_cell.length_a   1.000
_cell.length_b   1.000
_cell.length_c   1.000
_cell.angle_alpha   90.00
_cell.angle_beta   90.00
_cell.angle_gamma   90.00
#
_symmetry.space_group_name_H-M   'P 1'
#
loop_
_entity.id
_entity.type
_entity.pdbx_description
1 polymer ?
#
loop_
_entity_poly.entity_id
_entity_poly.type
_entity_poly.pdbx_seq_one_letter_code
_entity_poly.pdbx_strand_id
1 'polypeptide(L)'
;ERLWELRKDKGLNLEELSELTGISKSALGSYEKEDYKEINHGNLITLADFYGVSVDYLLCRTENREQINTPLTELHLNDEMVALLKSGRINNRLLCELATHKDFIKFLADIEIYVDGIATMQIQNLNALVDTVRHEIIERYRPGEDDPHLKVLQAAHISDDEYFSQMVRDDLNLIIRDIREAHKKDSESAPQTTVANELKENLEAVENFKGS
;
A
#
# COMPACT_ATOMS: atom_id res chain seq x y z
N GLU A 1 9.84 -18.58 -8.93
CA GLU A 1 8.65 -17.71 -9.07
C GLU A 1 8.68 -16.86 -10.35
N ARG A 2 9.60 -15.88 -10.49
CA ARG A 2 9.60 -14.93 -11.62
C ARG A 2 9.62 -15.50 -13.05
N LEU A 3 10.36 -16.59 -13.28
CA LEU A 3 10.38 -17.23 -14.61
C LEU A 3 8.99 -17.78 -15.01
N TRP A 4 8.27 -18.35 -14.04
CA TRP A 4 6.93 -18.86 -14.27
C TRP A 4 5.95 -17.72 -14.53
N GLU A 5 6.04 -16.63 -13.76
CA GLU A 5 5.22 -15.42 -13.95
C GLU A 5 5.45 -14.80 -15.33
N LEU A 6 6.71 -14.56 -15.71
CA LEU A 6 7.08 -14.00 -17.01
C LEU A 6 6.60 -14.86 -18.18
N ARG A 7 6.65 -16.19 -18.04
CA ARG A 7 6.11 -17.11 -19.06
C ARG A 7 4.59 -16.99 -19.15
N LYS A 8 3.90 -16.90 -18.01
CA LYS A 8 2.43 -16.77 -17.94
C LYS A 8 1.94 -15.42 -18.45
N ASP A 9 2.63 -14.33 -18.16
CA ASP A 9 2.37 -12.99 -18.71
C ASP A 9 2.38 -12.98 -20.24
N LYS A 10 3.30 -13.75 -20.85
CA LYS A 10 3.36 -13.91 -22.32
C LYS A 10 2.39 -14.96 -22.87
N GLY A 11 1.61 -15.63 -22.02
CA GLY A 11 0.64 -16.66 -22.43
C GLY A 11 1.25 -17.97 -22.93
N LEU A 12 2.54 -18.22 -22.66
CA LEU A 12 3.29 -19.34 -23.24
C LEU A 12 3.22 -20.62 -22.39
N ASN A 13 3.23 -21.76 -23.07
CA ASN A 13 3.52 -23.06 -22.45
C ASN A 13 5.04 -23.37 -22.49
N LEU A 14 5.47 -24.44 -21.79
CA LEU A 14 6.90 -24.80 -21.73
C LEU A 14 7.45 -25.34 -23.07
N GLU A 15 6.62 -25.91 -23.94
CA GLU A 15 7.02 -26.32 -25.30
C GLU A 15 7.34 -25.08 -26.14
N GLU A 16 6.42 -24.12 -26.18
CA GLU A 16 6.57 -22.88 -26.94
C GLU A 16 7.78 -22.06 -26.46
N LEU A 17 7.96 -21.96 -25.13
CA LEU A 17 9.13 -21.30 -24.58
C LEU A 17 10.43 -22.03 -24.97
N SER A 18 10.41 -23.37 -25.03
CA SER A 18 11.55 -24.17 -25.45
C SER A 18 11.93 -23.90 -26.91
N GLU A 19 10.94 -23.82 -27.79
CA GLU A 19 11.14 -23.52 -29.21
C GLU A 19 11.68 -22.10 -29.42
N LEU A 20 11.17 -21.12 -28.66
CA LEU A 20 11.56 -19.72 -28.80
C LEU A 20 12.94 -19.40 -28.19
N THR A 21 13.31 -20.07 -27.09
CA THR A 21 14.57 -19.80 -26.37
C THR A 21 15.68 -20.77 -26.71
N GLY A 22 15.37 -21.91 -27.34
CA GLY A 22 16.32 -23.00 -27.59
C GLY A 22 16.71 -23.77 -26.33
N ILE A 23 16.12 -23.46 -25.18
CA ILE A 23 16.36 -24.14 -23.90
C ILE A 23 15.42 -25.34 -23.81
N SER A 24 15.90 -26.51 -23.41
CA SER A 24 15.04 -27.69 -23.34
C SER A 24 13.88 -27.53 -22.35
N LYS A 25 12.70 -28.04 -22.71
CA LYS A 25 11.51 -28.07 -21.86
C LYS A 25 11.78 -28.57 -20.44
N SER A 26 12.62 -29.60 -20.31
CA SER A 26 13.01 -30.17 -19.00
C SER A 26 13.85 -29.20 -18.16
N ALA A 27 14.72 -28.42 -18.80
CA ALA A 27 15.52 -27.39 -18.13
C ALA A 27 14.63 -26.24 -17.68
N LEU A 28 13.77 -25.72 -18.56
CA LEU A 28 12.79 -24.67 -18.21
C LEU A 28 11.87 -25.09 -17.06
N GLY A 29 11.29 -26.28 -17.14
CA GLY A 29 10.47 -26.83 -16.06
C GLY A 29 11.24 -27.14 -14.78
N SER A 30 12.58 -27.22 -14.83
CA SER A 30 13.42 -27.30 -13.63
C SER A 30 13.72 -25.93 -13.05
N TYR A 31 13.90 -24.90 -13.89
CA TYR A 31 14.18 -23.52 -13.46
C TYR A 31 12.98 -22.85 -12.79
N GLU A 32 11.77 -23.24 -13.16
CA GLU A 32 10.54 -22.71 -12.56
C GLU A 32 10.19 -23.35 -11.21
N LYS A 33 10.87 -24.45 -10.81
CA LYS A 33 10.66 -25.09 -9.51
C LYS A 33 11.41 -24.35 -8.41
N GLU A 34 10.90 -24.43 -7.19
CA GLU A 34 11.51 -23.81 -5.99
C GLU A 34 12.81 -24.48 -5.54
N ASP A 35 13.17 -25.65 -6.08
CA ASP A 35 14.45 -26.28 -5.79
C ASP A 35 15.59 -25.45 -6.39
N TYR A 36 16.51 -24.98 -5.53
CA TYR A 36 17.72 -24.21 -5.82
C TYR A 36 18.64 -24.88 -6.87
N LYS A 37 18.22 -24.86 -8.15
CA LYS A 37 18.98 -25.39 -9.27
C LYS A 37 19.71 -24.27 -10.00
N GLU A 38 21.00 -24.50 -10.24
CA GLU A 38 21.85 -23.59 -10.99
C GLU A 38 21.36 -23.44 -12.44
N ILE A 39 21.03 -22.21 -12.81
CA ILE A 39 20.80 -21.82 -14.20
C ILE A 39 22.17 -21.45 -14.79
N ASN A 40 22.54 -22.04 -15.93
CA ASN A 40 23.80 -21.67 -16.57
C ASN A 40 23.73 -20.21 -17.06
N HIS A 41 24.87 -19.53 -17.08
CA HIS A 41 24.94 -18.11 -17.45
C HIS A 41 24.41 -17.80 -18.86
N GLY A 42 24.61 -18.69 -19.83
CA GLY A 42 24.10 -18.53 -21.20
C GLY A 42 22.56 -18.54 -21.24
N ASN A 43 21.94 -19.54 -20.62
CA ASN A 43 20.47 -19.63 -20.51
C ASN A 43 19.89 -18.44 -19.75
N LEU A 44 20.58 -17.97 -18.73
CA LEU A 44 20.17 -16.79 -17.96
C LEU A 44 20.15 -15.53 -18.82
N ILE A 45 21.18 -15.32 -19.65
CA ILE A 45 21.25 -14.21 -20.62
C ILE A 45 20.15 -14.36 -21.68
N THR A 46 19.98 -15.55 -22.27
CA THR A 46 18.94 -15.80 -23.27
C THR A 46 17.54 -15.54 -22.73
N LEU A 47 17.25 -15.95 -21.50
CA LEU A 47 15.97 -15.68 -20.86
C LEU A 47 15.80 -14.17 -20.57
N ALA A 48 16.85 -13.49 -20.10
CA ALA A 48 16.82 -12.06 -19.84
C ALA A 48 16.49 -11.27 -21.12
N ASP A 49 17.20 -11.57 -22.22
CA ASP A 49 16.98 -10.97 -23.53
C ASP A 49 15.57 -11.30 -24.08
N PHE A 50 15.12 -12.55 -23.94
CA PHE A 50 13.81 -12.97 -24.42
C PHE A 50 12.66 -12.24 -23.69
N TYR A 51 12.79 -12.03 -22.38
CA TYR A 51 11.79 -11.34 -21.58
C TYR A 51 11.96 -9.82 -21.58
N GLY A 52 13.08 -9.30 -22.06
CA GLY A 52 13.41 -7.87 -22.04
C GLY A 52 13.64 -7.34 -20.63
N VAL A 53 14.20 -8.16 -19.74
CA VAL A 53 14.43 -7.84 -18.32
C VAL A 53 15.91 -8.01 -17.98
N SER A 54 16.37 -7.45 -16.87
CA SER A 54 17.74 -7.70 -16.42
C SER A 54 17.92 -9.09 -15.83
N VAL A 55 19.16 -9.57 -15.85
CA VAL A 55 19.56 -10.78 -15.12
C VAL A 55 19.29 -10.63 -13.61
N ASP A 56 19.52 -9.44 -13.05
CA ASP A 56 19.21 -9.16 -11.64
C ASP A 56 17.72 -9.32 -11.36
N TYR A 57 16.84 -8.98 -12.31
CA TYR A 57 15.42 -9.24 -12.20
C TYR A 57 15.11 -10.75 -12.27
N LEU A 58 15.75 -11.53 -13.14
CA LEU A 58 15.53 -12.98 -13.14
C LEU A 58 15.98 -13.67 -11.84
N LEU A 59 17.03 -13.14 -11.19
CA LEU A 59 17.61 -13.65 -9.95
C LEU A 59 16.95 -13.11 -8.67
N CYS A 60 15.82 -12.42 -8.78
CA CYS A 60 15.12 -11.81 -7.64
C CYS A 60 15.98 -10.81 -6.84
N ARG A 61 16.95 -10.14 -7.47
CA ARG A 61 17.80 -9.11 -6.84
C ARG A 61 17.22 -7.71 -6.93
N THR A 62 16.27 -7.48 -7.83
CA THR A 62 15.59 -6.20 -8.00
C THR A 62 14.15 -6.41 -8.41
N GLU A 63 13.18 -5.67 -7.88
CA GLU A 63 11.79 -5.68 -8.38
C GLU A 63 11.62 -4.85 -9.67
N ASN A 64 12.66 -4.13 -10.10
CA ASN A 64 12.57 -3.23 -11.25
C ASN A 64 12.71 -4.02 -12.56
N ARG A 65 11.58 -4.23 -13.24
CA ARG A 65 11.53 -4.90 -14.55
C ARG A 65 12.11 -4.05 -15.67
N GLU A 66 11.73 -2.78 -15.74
CA GLU A 66 12.01 -1.90 -16.90
C GLU A 66 12.79 -0.63 -16.53
N GLN A 67 12.73 -0.19 -15.27
CA GLN A 67 13.23 1.12 -14.84
C GLN A 67 14.66 1.07 -14.26
N ILE A 68 15.59 0.52 -15.04
CA ILE A 68 17.00 0.45 -14.64
C ILE A 68 17.67 1.77 -15.01
N ASN A 69 18.35 2.40 -14.03
CA ASN A 69 19.03 3.70 -14.18
C ASN A 69 18.12 4.91 -14.44
N THR A 70 16.86 4.89 -14.00
CA THR A 70 16.00 6.07 -14.05
C THR A 70 16.67 7.24 -13.30
N PRO A 71 16.87 8.40 -13.95
CA PRO A 71 17.40 9.59 -13.30
C PRO A 71 16.53 10.01 -12.12
N LEU A 72 17.15 10.36 -10.98
CA LEU A 72 16.42 10.82 -9.79
C LEU A 72 15.56 12.07 -10.04
N THR A 73 15.96 12.89 -11.02
CA THR A 73 15.19 14.07 -11.47
C THR A 73 13.80 13.70 -11.98
N GLU A 74 13.64 12.54 -12.64
CA GLU A 74 12.34 12.07 -13.14
C GLU A 74 11.41 11.61 -12.01
N LEU A 75 11.99 11.24 -10.85
CA LEU A 75 11.24 10.81 -9.67
C LEU A 75 10.93 11.95 -8.70
N HIS A 76 11.41 13.18 -8.99
CA HIS A 76 11.27 14.35 -8.12
C HIS A 76 11.75 14.13 -6.66
N LEU A 77 12.71 13.21 -6.47
CA LEU A 77 13.27 12.92 -5.14
C LEU A 77 14.42 13.89 -4.83
N ASN A 78 14.37 14.50 -3.64
CA ASN A 78 15.47 15.31 -3.13
C ASN A 78 16.56 14.45 -2.45
N ASP A 79 17.72 15.04 -2.18
CA ASP A 79 18.87 14.32 -1.61
C ASP A 79 18.56 13.71 -0.23
N GLU A 80 17.72 14.36 0.58
CA GLU A 80 17.31 13.85 1.89
C GLU A 80 16.46 12.58 1.77
N MET A 81 15.51 12.55 0.84
CA MET A 81 14.68 11.39 0.58
C MET A 81 15.51 10.23 0.02
N VAL A 82 16.46 10.52 -0.87
CA VAL A 82 17.40 9.51 -1.39
C VAL A 82 18.26 8.93 -0.28
N ALA A 83 18.77 9.76 0.63
CA ALA A 83 19.53 9.31 1.78
C ALA A 83 18.69 8.44 2.72
N LEU A 84 17.43 8.81 2.96
CA LEU A 84 16.49 8.03 3.77
C LEU A 84 16.23 6.65 3.16
N LEU A 85 15.90 6.58 1.87
CA LEU A 85 15.67 5.32 1.14
C LEU A 85 16.89 4.39 1.15
N LYS A 86 18.10 4.95 1.10
CA LYS A 86 19.36 4.19 1.16
C LYS A 86 19.77 3.79 2.57
N SER A 87 19.25 4.45 3.60
CA SER A 87 19.71 4.29 4.98
C SER A 87 19.38 2.93 5.61
N GLY A 88 18.44 2.18 5.02
CA GLY A 88 17.91 0.94 5.62
C GLY A 88 17.10 1.17 6.90
N ARG A 89 16.83 2.43 7.29
CA ARG A 89 16.08 2.79 8.49
C ARG A 89 14.56 2.67 8.32
N ILE A 90 14.10 2.54 7.08
CA ILE A 90 12.68 2.41 6.73
C ILE A 90 12.46 1.13 5.93
N ASN A 91 11.27 0.55 6.07
CA ASN A 91 10.88 -0.60 5.29
C ASN A 91 10.44 -0.13 3.89
N ASN A 92 11.39 -0.13 2.94
CA ASN A 92 11.14 0.28 1.56
C ASN A 92 10.07 -0.57 0.87
N ARG A 93 9.96 -1.86 1.22
CA ARG A 93 8.90 -2.74 0.69
C ARG A 93 7.52 -2.22 1.11
N LEU A 94 7.33 -1.96 2.40
CA LEU A 94 6.06 -1.41 2.90
C LEU A 94 5.76 -0.03 2.33
N LEU A 95 6.79 0.83 2.16
CA LEU A 95 6.62 2.13 1.50
C LEU A 95 6.13 1.97 0.06
N CYS A 96 6.68 1.03 -0.71
CA CYS A 96 6.24 0.73 -2.06
C CYS A 96 4.80 0.20 -2.07
N GLU A 97 4.43 -0.71 -1.16
CA GLU A 97 3.06 -1.22 -1.03
C GLU A 97 2.06 -0.09 -0.72
N LEU A 98 2.44 0.83 0.17
CA LEU A 98 1.65 2.03 0.47
C LEU A 98 1.48 2.92 -0.77
N ALA A 99 2.58 3.25 -1.43
CA ALA A 99 2.59 4.18 -2.57
C ALA A 99 1.93 3.62 -3.84
N THR A 100 1.87 2.29 -3.97
CA THR A 100 1.25 1.60 -5.11
C THR A 100 -0.20 1.18 -4.86
N HIS A 101 -0.76 1.47 -3.68
CA HIS A 101 -2.15 1.19 -3.38
C HIS A 101 -3.09 2.00 -4.29
N LYS A 102 -4.19 1.37 -4.75
CA LYS A 102 -5.18 1.98 -5.68
C LYS A 102 -5.72 3.33 -5.19
N ASP A 103 -5.89 3.49 -3.88
CA ASP A 103 -6.44 4.69 -3.24
C ASP A 103 -5.36 5.70 -2.81
N PHE A 104 -4.07 5.40 -3.00
CA PHE A 104 -2.97 6.28 -2.58
C PHE A 104 -2.98 7.64 -3.28
N ILE A 105 -3.33 7.67 -4.57
CA ILE A 105 -3.43 8.92 -5.33
C ILE A 105 -4.54 9.82 -4.75
N LYS A 106 -5.69 9.23 -4.42
CA LYS A 106 -6.79 9.96 -3.77
C LYS A 106 -6.34 10.50 -2.41
N PHE A 107 -5.75 9.64 -1.58
CA PHE A 107 -5.20 10.02 -0.28
C PHE A 107 -4.18 11.17 -0.37
N LEU A 108 -3.29 11.14 -1.35
CA LEU A 108 -2.30 12.19 -1.55
C LEU A 108 -2.95 13.52 -1.97
N ALA A 109 -3.96 13.46 -2.84
CA ALA A 109 -4.74 14.64 -3.22
C ALA A 109 -5.50 15.23 -2.02
N ASP A 110 -6.07 14.38 -1.17
CA ASP A 110 -6.76 14.79 0.06
C ASP A 110 -5.81 15.46 1.07
N ILE A 111 -4.56 14.99 1.16
CA ILE A 111 -3.49 15.67 1.91
C ILE A 111 -3.12 17.00 1.27
N GLU A 112 -2.94 17.05 -0.05
CA GLU A 112 -2.59 18.28 -0.77
C GLU A 112 -3.65 19.37 -0.56
N ILE A 113 -4.94 19.01 -0.62
CA ILE A 113 -6.06 19.91 -0.33
C ILE A 113 -5.98 20.49 1.09
N TYR A 114 -5.59 19.68 2.08
CA TYR A 114 -5.42 20.14 3.46
C TYR A 114 -4.20 21.05 3.61
N VAL A 115 -3.05 20.64 3.08
CA VAL A 115 -1.77 21.36 3.19
C VAL A 115 -1.81 22.71 2.48
N ASP A 116 -2.45 22.77 1.30
CA ASP A 116 -2.55 24.00 0.51
C ASP A 116 -3.60 24.98 1.07
N GLY A 117 -4.40 24.57 2.06
CA GLY A 117 -5.31 25.43 2.81
C GLY A 117 -6.48 26.01 2.00
N ILE A 118 -6.66 25.60 0.74
CA ILE A 118 -7.76 26.08 -0.11
C ILE A 118 -9.11 25.73 0.52
N ALA A 119 -9.23 24.51 1.06
CA ALA A 119 -10.47 24.07 1.70
C ALA A 119 -10.62 24.65 3.11
N THR A 120 -9.51 24.91 3.83
CA THR A 120 -9.49 25.69 5.08
C THR A 120 -10.09 27.08 4.88
N MET A 121 -9.71 27.79 3.82
CA MET A 121 -10.26 29.12 3.52
C MET A 121 -11.78 29.10 3.33
N GLN A 122 -12.33 28.05 2.70
CA GLN A 122 -13.79 27.93 2.51
C GLN A 122 -14.52 27.64 3.82
N ILE A 123 -13.98 26.77 4.67
CA ILE A 123 -14.54 26.50 6.00
C ILE A 123 -14.53 27.77 6.87
N GLN A 124 -13.44 28.54 6.83
CA GLN A 124 -13.34 29.81 7.54
C GLN A 124 -14.37 30.83 7.04
N ASN A 125 -14.59 30.93 5.71
CA ASN A 125 -15.62 31.81 5.14
C ASN A 125 -17.03 31.42 5.63
N LEU A 126 -17.33 30.12 5.70
CA LEU A 126 -18.61 29.62 6.20
C LEU A 126 -18.78 29.92 7.69
N ASN A 127 -17.77 29.66 8.51
CA ASN A 127 -17.81 29.98 9.93
C ASN A 127 -18.01 31.49 10.16
N ALA A 128 -17.31 32.34 9.40
CA ALA A 128 -17.47 33.80 9.48
C ALA A 128 -18.89 34.26 9.09
N LEU A 129 -19.52 33.62 8.12
CA LEU A 129 -20.91 33.90 7.76
C LEU A 129 -21.87 33.48 8.88
N VAL A 130 -21.66 32.31 9.48
CA VAL A 130 -22.44 31.84 10.65
C VAL A 130 -22.31 32.83 11.81
N ASP A 131 -21.10 33.31 12.09
CA ASP A 131 -20.84 34.32 13.10
C ASP A 131 -21.53 35.65 12.80
N THR A 132 -21.52 36.09 11.54
CA THR A 132 -22.20 37.33 11.11
C THR A 132 -23.71 37.23 11.35
N VAL A 133 -24.33 36.14 10.92
CA VAL A 133 -25.76 35.89 11.12
C VAL A 133 -26.09 35.81 12.61
N ARG A 134 -25.28 35.10 13.38
CA ARG A 134 -25.43 35.00 14.84
C ARG A 134 -25.35 36.37 15.50
N HIS A 135 -24.39 37.20 15.10
CA HIS A 135 -24.20 38.54 15.62
C HIS A 135 -25.40 39.44 15.33
N GLU A 136 -25.91 39.44 14.09
CA GLU A 136 -27.11 40.21 13.72
C GLU A 136 -28.35 39.80 14.52
N ILE A 137 -28.53 38.50 14.79
CA ILE A 137 -29.65 38.00 15.59
C ILE A 137 -29.55 38.50 17.03
N ILE A 138 -28.36 38.45 17.62
CA ILE A 138 -28.12 38.92 18.99
C ILE A 138 -28.38 40.42 19.09
N GLU A 139 -27.89 41.23 18.15
CA GLU A 139 -28.08 42.68 18.15
C GLU A 139 -29.56 43.08 18.01
N ARG A 140 -30.27 42.47 17.06
CA ARG A 140 -31.66 42.87 16.73
C ARG A 140 -32.69 42.35 17.71
N TYR A 141 -32.51 41.14 18.23
CA TYR A 141 -33.56 40.44 18.96
C TYR A 141 -33.25 40.20 20.45
N ARG A 142 -31.99 40.38 20.88
CA ARG A 142 -31.54 40.14 22.27
C ARG A 142 -32.13 38.88 22.91
N PRO A 143 -31.99 37.71 22.25
CA PRO A 143 -32.50 36.46 22.77
C PRO A 143 -31.81 36.08 24.10
N GLY A 144 -32.47 35.26 24.92
CA GLY A 144 -31.88 34.76 26.17
C GLY A 144 -30.69 33.82 25.93
N GLU A 145 -29.85 33.61 26.96
CA GLU A 145 -28.63 32.78 26.86
C GLU A 145 -28.89 31.33 26.40
N ASP A 146 -30.08 30.79 26.66
CA ASP A 146 -30.49 29.43 26.31
C ASP A 146 -31.28 29.31 25.00
N ASP A 147 -31.25 30.34 24.14
CA ASP A 147 -31.99 30.33 22.89
C ASP A 147 -31.58 29.15 21.97
N PRO A 148 -32.54 28.27 21.59
CA PRO A 148 -32.26 27.10 20.77
C PRO A 148 -31.66 27.44 19.38
N HIS A 149 -32.03 28.56 18.78
CA HIS A 149 -31.52 28.96 17.47
C HIS A 149 -30.06 29.40 17.53
N LEU A 150 -29.66 30.09 18.62
CA LEU A 150 -28.26 30.42 18.85
C LEU A 150 -27.39 29.16 19.08
N LYS A 151 -27.92 28.15 19.78
CA LYS A 151 -27.22 26.87 19.96
C LYS A 151 -27.03 26.13 18.64
N VAL A 152 -28.03 26.16 17.75
CA VAL A 152 -27.93 25.56 16.41
C VAL A 152 -26.85 26.26 15.57
N LEU A 153 -26.81 27.60 15.57
CA LEU A 153 -25.78 28.35 14.84
C LEU A 153 -24.38 28.09 15.39
N GLN A 154 -24.24 27.95 16.70
CA GLN A 154 -22.95 27.59 17.30
C GLN A 154 -22.50 26.19 16.90
N ALA A 155 -23.42 25.22 16.83
CA ALA A 155 -23.13 23.87 16.37
C ALA A 155 -22.85 23.75 14.85
N ALA A 156 -23.19 24.79 14.07
CA ALA A 156 -22.90 24.83 12.62
C ALA A 156 -21.43 25.14 12.30
N HIS A 157 -20.62 25.47 13.30
CA HIS A 157 -19.19 25.68 13.13
C HIS A 157 -18.48 24.38 12.76
N ILE A 158 -17.64 24.45 11.74
CA ILE A 158 -16.80 23.33 11.33
C ILE A 158 -15.37 23.65 11.72
N SER A 159 -14.74 22.77 12.51
CA SER A 159 -13.28 22.80 12.68
C SER A 159 -12.66 22.22 11.42
N ASP A 160 -11.89 23.05 10.72
CA ASP A 160 -11.06 22.66 9.59
C ASP A 160 -10.11 21.53 9.97
N ASP A 161 -9.35 21.68 11.06
CA ASP A 161 -8.42 20.66 11.54
C ASP A 161 -9.11 19.32 11.86
N GLU A 162 -10.26 19.34 12.55
CA GLU A 162 -11.01 18.11 12.86
C GLU A 162 -11.55 17.45 11.59
N TYR A 163 -12.09 18.24 10.66
CA TYR A 163 -12.64 17.75 9.40
C TYR A 163 -11.56 17.08 8.53
N PHE A 164 -10.46 17.77 8.27
CA PHE A 164 -9.41 17.24 7.39
C PHE A 164 -8.61 16.13 8.05
N SER A 165 -8.32 16.22 9.35
CA SER A 165 -7.60 15.15 10.06
C SER A 165 -8.39 13.84 10.05
N GLN A 166 -9.72 13.90 10.20
CA GLN A 166 -10.57 12.72 10.12
C GLN A 166 -10.64 12.15 8.70
N MET A 167 -10.73 13.01 7.68
CA MET A 167 -10.71 12.59 6.27
C MET A 167 -9.41 11.85 5.92
N VAL A 168 -8.26 12.48 6.15
CA VAL A 168 -6.93 11.88 5.89
C VAL A 168 -6.74 10.58 6.69
N ARG A 169 -7.22 10.55 7.93
CA ARG A 169 -7.15 9.36 8.79
C ARG A 169 -7.98 8.20 8.25
N ASP A 170 -9.17 8.47 7.74
CA ASP A 170 -10.05 7.44 7.21
C ASP A 170 -9.48 6.83 5.93
N ASP A 171 -8.94 7.64 5.03
CA ASP A 171 -8.26 7.16 3.82
C ASP A 171 -7.00 6.35 4.17
N LEU A 172 -6.16 6.83 5.09
CA LEU A 172 -4.98 6.09 5.54
C LEU A 172 -5.35 4.75 6.18
N ASN A 173 -6.40 4.73 7.02
CA ASN A 173 -6.86 3.51 7.67
C ASN A 173 -7.36 2.46 6.66
N LEU A 174 -8.01 2.89 5.57
CA LEU A 174 -8.44 2.00 4.49
C LEU A 174 -7.22 1.35 3.82
N ILE A 175 -6.23 2.15 3.42
CA ILE A 175 -5.02 1.64 2.78
C ILE A 175 -4.28 0.64 3.68
N ILE A 176 -4.08 0.99 4.96
CA ILE A 176 -3.41 0.13 5.93
C ILE A 176 -4.15 -1.20 6.13
N ARG A 177 -5.49 -1.17 6.16
CA ARG A 177 -6.31 -2.40 6.30
C ARG A 177 -6.14 -3.30 5.08
N ASP A 178 -6.21 -2.75 3.88
CA ASP A 178 -6.06 -3.51 2.63
C ASP A 178 -4.66 -4.16 2.55
N ILE A 179 -3.59 -3.42 2.89
CA ILE A 179 -2.23 -3.96 2.94
C ILE A 179 -2.12 -5.08 3.99
N ARG A 180 -2.68 -4.88 5.18
CA ARG A 180 -2.68 -5.91 6.23
C ARG A 180 -3.42 -7.18 5.79
N GLU A 181 -4.54 -7.07 5.09
CA GLU A 181 -5.26 -8.22 4.54
C GLU A 181 -4.45 -8.93 3.46
N ALA A 182 -3.71 -8.21 2.61
CA ALA A 182 -2.81 -8.81 1.64
C ALA A 182 -1.68 -9.60 2.33
N HIS A 183 -1.11 -9.04 3.40
CA HIS A 183 -0.04 -9.66 4.19
C HIS A 183 -0.49 -10.88 5.00
N LYS A 184 -1.79 -11.07 5.29
CA LYS A 184 -2.26 -12.24 6.04
C LYS A 184 -1.91 -13.60 5.41
N LYS A 185 -1.56 -13.61 4.12
CA LYS A 185 -1.14 -14.80 3.37
C LYS A 185 0.38 -14.93 3.24
N ASP A 186 1.15 -13.95 3.71
CA ASP A 186 2.61 -13.93 3.63
C ASP A 186 3.23 -14.81 4.73
N SER A 187 4.29 -15.54 4.38
CA SER A 187 5.01 -16.46 5.28
C SER A 187 5.73 -15.77 6.45
N GLU A 188 5.91 -14.45 6.39
CA GLU A 188 6.52 -13.64 7.46
C GLU A 188 5.48 -13.00 8.39
N SER A 189 4.19 -13.15 8.11
CA SER A 189 3.13 -12.70 9.02
C SER A 189 3.05 -13.59 10.24
N ALA A 190 2.85 -12.98 11.41
CA ALA A 190 2.63 -13.71 12.65
C ALA A 190 1.50 -14.76 12.44
N PRO A 191 1.67 -16.00 12.92
CA PRO A 191 0.70 -17.06 12.68
C PRO A 191 -0.70 -16.61 13.12
N GLN A 192 -1.69 -16.90 12.27
CA GLN A 192 -3.10 -16.56 12.57
C GLN A 192 -3.65 -17.37 13.76
N THR A 193 -2.95 -18.44 14.15
CA THR A 193 -3.22 -19.16 15.38
C THR A 193 -2.64 -18.38 16.56
N THR A 194 -3.53 -17.76 17.33
CA THR A 194 -3.15 -17.31 18.68
C THR A 194 -2.72 -18.54 19.48
N VAL A 195 -1.75 -18.38 20.39
CA VAL A 195 -1.31 -19.43 21.33
C VAL A 195 -2.50 -20.11 22.03
N ALA A 196 -3.60 -19.40 22.21
CA ALA A 196 -4.87 -19.94 22.72
C ALA A 196 -5.53 -21.00 21.82
N ASN A 197 -5.47 -20.85 20.49
CA ASN A 197 -6.02 -21.82 19.55
C ASN A 197 -5.14 -23.08 19.50
N GLU A 198 -3.82 -22.95 19.54
CA GLU A 198 -2.90 -24.09 19.62
C GLU A 198 -3.04 -24.82 20.96
N LEU A 199 -3.23 -24.09 22.07
CA LEU A 199 -3.48 -24.71 23.37
C LEU A 199 -4.81 -25.45 23.41
N LYS A 200 -5.85 -24.91 22.75
CA LYS A 200 -7.17 -25.54 22.64
C LYS A 200 -7.12 -26.82 21.81
N GLU A 201 -6.48 -26.80 20.64
CA GLU A 201 -6.28 -28.00 19.81
C GLU A 201 -5.47 -29.07 20.54
N ASN A 202 -4.43 -28.67 21.28
CA ASN A 202 -3.65 -29.61 22.09
C ASN A 202 -4.45 -30.19 23.26
N LEU A 203 -5.30 -29.41 23.93
CA LEU A 203 -6.18 -29.90 24.99
C LEU A 203 -7.24 -30.86 24.44
N GLU A 204 -7.85 -30.55 23.30
CA GLU A 204 -8.80 -31.42 22.61
C GLU A 204 -8.14 -32.72 22.11
N ALA A 205 -6.89 -32.67 21.64
CA ALA A 205 -6.12 -33.84 21.27
C ALA A 205 -5.80 -34.75 22.48
N VAL A 206 -5.51 -34.16 23.66
CA VAL A 206 -5.25 -34.90 24.90
C VAL A 206 -6.53 -35.52 25.49
N GLU A 207 -7.68 -34.87 25.36
CA GLU A 207 -8.98 -35.45 25.74
C GLU A 207 -9.35 -36.64 24.84
N ASN A 208 -9.10 -36.53 23.54
CA ASN A 208 -9.33 -37.63 22.58
C ASN A 208 -8.35 -38.81 22.75
N PHE A 209 -7.17 -38.58 23.34
CA PHE A 209 -6.19 -39.65 23.59
C PHE A 209 -6.48 -40.49 24.85
N LYS A 210 -7.35 -40.03 25.76
CA LYS A 210 -7.72 -40.79 26.98
C LYS A 210 -8.83 -41.82 26.76
N GLY A 211 -9.19 -42.12 25.50
CA GLY A 211 -10.25 -43.04 25.10
C GLY A 211 -9.84 -44.12 24.11
N SER A 212 -8.63 -44.70 24.22
CA SER A 212 -8.24 -45.96 23.56
C SER A 212 -7.44 -46.84 24.52
#